data_AF-M5C7W3-F1
#
_entry.id   AF-M5C7W3-F1
#
_cell.length_a   1.000
_cell.length_b   1.000
_cell.length_c   1.000
_cell.angle_alpha   90.00
_cell.angle_beta   90.00
_cell.angle_gamma   90.00
#
_symmetry.space_group_name_H-M   'P 1'
#
loop_
_entity.id
_entity.type
_entity.pdbx_description
1 polymer ?
#
loop_
_entity_poly.entity_id
_entity_poly.type
_entity_poly.pdbx_seq_one_letter_code
_entity_poly.pdbx_strand_id
1 'polypeptide(L)'
;MSHEASSKGLGEGEFFVPSKAILSPEDLETWKQSPTHQAIVDYIAQLNSSIINKKLTDDVYESENIRSILKLLERVEAIAQETPPVSNDASRFGNPAFKTFYDKVQEVAVYPTFLSQLFLKYHFTCKNAGGIARALTMEVEWNLISFVGCSAWKK
;
A
#
# COMPACT_ATOMS: atom_id res chain seq x y z
N MET A 1 45.23 -13.95 -6.49
CA MET A 1 44.36 -14.89 -7.24
C MET A 1 43.91 -15.92 -6.24
N SER A 2 42.67 -16.05 -5.79
CA SER A 2 41.37 -15.54 -6.21
C SER A 2 40.50 -15.57 -4.95
N HIS A 3 39.88 -14.43 -4.59
CA HIS A 3 38.84 -14.42 -3.58
C HIS A 3 37.55 -14.88 -4.24
N GLU A 4 37.13 -16.10 -3.93
CA GLU A 4 35.87 -16.66 -4.36
C GLU A 4 34.78 -16.17 -3.39
N ALA A 5 34.01 -15.18 -3.85
CA ALA A 5 32.86 -14.66 -3.12
C ALA A 5 31.78 -15.73 -3.08
N SER A 6 31.65 -16.40 -1.93
CA SER A 6 30.55 -17.32 -1.64
C SER A 6 29.24 -16.54 -1.61
N SER A 7 28.45 -16.68 -2.68
CA SER A 7 27.08 -16.20 -2.76
C SER A 7 26.21 -16.99 -1.78
N LYS A 8 26.07 -16.50 -0.54
CA LYS A 8 25.07 -17.00 0.39
C LYS A 8 23.69 -16.59 -0.14
N GLY A 9 22.96 -17.57 -0.68
CA GLY A 9 21.56 -17.43 -1.05
C GLY A 9 20.72 -17.01 0.17
N LEU A 10 19.77 -16.10 -0.04
CA LEU A 10 18.72 -15.81 0.93
C LEU A 10 17.95 -17.11 1.17
N GLY A 11 17.98 -17.61 2.41
CA GLY A 11 17.37 -18.88 2.78
C GLY A 11 15.86 -18.90 2.59
N GLU A 12 15.33 -20.08 2.30
CA GLU A 12 13.90 -20.39 2.24
C GLU A 12 13.27 -20.17 3.62
N GLY A 13 12.68 -18.99 3.82
CA GLY A 13 11.89 -18.67 5.01
C GLY A 13 10.44 -19.11 4.85
N GLU A 14 9.86 -19.69 5.91
CA GLU A 14 8.44 -19.98 5.96
C GLU A 14 7.64 -18.67 5.95
N PHE A 15 6.66 -18.55 5.03
CA PHE A 15 5.79 -17.39 4.93
C PHE A 15 4.64 -17.48 5.92
N PHE A 16 4.41 -16.41 6.69
CA PHE A 16 3.30 -16.31 7.62
C PHE A 16 2.51 -15.01 7.40
N VAL A 17 1.23 -15.03 7.80
CA VAL A 17 0.37 -13.84 7.74
C VAL A 17 0.88 -12.80 8.75
N PRO A 18 1.21 -11.57 8.32
CA PRO A 18 1.66 -10.52 9.24
C PRO A 18 0.63 -10.22 10.33
N SER A 19 1.11 -9.93 11.54
CA SER A 19 0.29 -9.52 12.66
C SER A 19 0.81 -8.22 13.28
N LYS A 20 -0.04 -7.54 14.05
CA LYS A 20 0.33 -6.27 14.67
C LYS A 20 1.44 -6.50 15.69
N ALA A 21 2.64 -5.99 15.41
CA ALA A 21 3.84 -6.22 16.22
C ALA A 21 4.32 -4.98 17.01
N ILE A 22 3.91 -3.77 16.63
CA ILE A 22 4.29 -2.52 17.31
C ILE A 22 3.09 -2.02 18.11
N LEU A 23 3.12 -2.18 19.44
CA LEU A 23 2.02 -1.85 20.35
C LEU A 23 2.43 -0.80 21.40
N SER A 24 3.72 -0.66 21.66
CA SER A 24 4.31 0.25 22.63
C SER A 24 5.47 1.07 22.01
N PRO A 25 5.91 2.15 22.68
CA PRO A 25 7.11 2.88 22.26
C PRO A 25 8.38 2.01 22.23
N GLU A 26 8.48 1.01 23.10
CA GLU A 26 9.64 0.12 23.17
C GLU A 26 9.68 -0.88 22.01
N ASP A 27 8.51 -1.36 21.57
CA ASP A 27 8.40 -2.17 20.34
C ASP A 27 8.87 -1.37 19.12
N LEU A 28 8.57 -0.07 19.08
CA LEU A 28 8.99 0.82 18.01
C LEU A 28 10.52 0.96 17.98
N GLU A 29 11.16 1.14 19.13
CA GLU A 29 12.63 1.22 19.20
C GLU A 29 13.28 -0.10 18.79
N THR A 30 12.68 -1.24 19.16
CA THR A 30 13.12 -2.56 18.71
C THR A 30 12.98 -2.71 17.20
N TRP A 31 11.85 -2.27 16.62
CA TRP A 31 11.63 -2.32 15.19
C TRP A 31 12.63 -1.45 14.41
N LYS A 32 12.96 -0.25 14.89
CA LYS A 32 13.95 0.64 14.25
C LYS A 32 15.35 0.00 14.15
N GLN A 33 15.69 -0.87 15.09
CA GLN A 33 16.97 -1.60 15.11
C GLN A 33 16.91 -2.92 14.32
N SER A 34 15.73 -3.30 13.82
CA SER A 34 15.56 -4.57 13.10
C SER A 34 16.12 -4.53 11.67
N PRO A 35 16.55 -5.68 11.12
CA PRO A 35 16.95 -5.79 9.71
C PRO A 35 15.83 -5.39 8.73
N THR A 36 14.56 -5.63 9.08
CA THR A 36 13.40 -5.27 8.25
C THR A 36 13.27 -3.77 8.08
N HIS A 37 13.46 -3.00 9.16
CA HIS A 37 13.45 -1.53 9.08
C HIS A 37 14.58 -1.03 8.16
N GLN A 38 15.79 -1.54 8.32
CA GLN A 38 16.92 -1.17 7.48
C GLN A 38 16.65 -1.51 6.00
N ALA A 39 16.12 -2.70 5.71
CA ALA A 39 15.79 -3.12 4.35
C ALA A 39 14.75 -2.19 3.68
N ILE A 40 13.74 -1.71 4.42
CA ILE A 40 12.77 -0.74 3.91
C ILE A 40 13.44 0.60 3.60
N VAL A 41 14.29 1.11 4.51
CA VAL A 41 15.01 2.38 4.30
C VAL A 41 15.96 2.28 3.10
N ASP A 42 16.70 1.19 2.98
CA ASP A 42 17.61 0.95 1.87
C ASP A 42 16.87 0.85 0.53
N TYR A 43 15.71 0.21 0.51
CA TYR A 43 14.86 0.11 -0.68
C TYR A 43 14.37 1.49 -1.13
N ILE A 44 13.87 2.32 -0.20
CA ILE A 44 13.44 3.69 -0.49
C ILE A 44 14.62 4.53 -1.03
N ALA A 45 15.79 4.42 -0.40
CA ALA A 45 16.99 5.13 -0.84
C ALA A 45 17.39 4.71 -2.27
N GLN A 46 17.36 3.41 -2.58
CA GLN A 46 17.63 2.90 -3.92
C GLN A 46 16.63 3.41 -4.95
N LEU A 47 15.33 3.42 -4.64
CA LEU A 47 14.31 3.98 -5.52
C LEU A 47 14.57 5.47 -5.80
N ASN A 48 14.81 6.25 -4.75
CA ASN A 48 15.10 7.69 -4.88
C ASN A 48 16.33 7.95 -5.75
N SER A 49 17.41 7.19 -5.56
CA SER A 49 18.60 7.30 -6.39
C SER A 49 18.36 6.90 -7.85
N SER A 50 17.51 5.90 -8.09
CA SER A 50 17.24 5.38 -9.44
C SER A 50 16.49 6.34 -10.36
N ILE A 51 15.81 7.34 -9.80
CA ILE A 51 14.97 8.31 -10.54
C ILE A 51 15.64 9.69 -10.71
N ILE A 52 16.84 9.89 -10.17
CA ILE A 52 17.56 11.17 -10.31
C ILE A 52 17.79 11.47 -11.80
N ASN A 53 17.50 12.71 -12.22
CA ASN A 53 17.60 13.20 -13.60
C ASN A 53 16.68 12.51 -14.62
N LYS A 54 15.65 11.79 -14.18
CA LYS A 54 14.62 11.23 -15.05
C LYS A 54 13.34 12.06 -14.97
N LYS A 55 12.65 12.20 -16.10
CA LYS A 55 11.31 12.82 -16.18
C LYS A 55 10.25 11.74 -16.15
N LEU A 56 9.03 12.13 -15.75
CA LEU A 56 7.86 11.25 -15.82
C LEU A 56 7.49 10.85 -17.26
N THR A 57 7.97 11.59 -18.25
CA THR A 57 7.72 11.35 -19.69
C THR A 57 8.83 10.57 -20.37
N ASP A 58 9.89 10.22 -19.65
CA ASP A 58 10.98 9.44 -20.24
C ASP A 58 10.49 8.00 -20.51
N ASP A 59 10.94 7.43 -21.63
CA ASP A 59 10.66 6.04 -21.95
C ASP A 59 11.41 5.12 -20.97
N VAL A 60 10.68 4.21 -20.35
CA VAL A 60 11.21 3.28 -19.35
C VAL A 60 10.76 1.86 -19.66
N TYR A 61 11.64 0.91 -19.40
CA TYR A 61 11.31 -0.49 -19.60
C TYR A 61 10.22 -0.95 -18.62
N GLU A 62 9.08 -1.37 -19.16
CA GLU A 62 7.98 -1.96 -18.40
C GLU A 62 8.07 -3.49 -18.39
N SER A 63 8.42 -4.05 -17.24
CA SER A 63 8.38 -5.50 -17.05
C SER A 63 6.94 -6.02 -17.03
N GLU A 64 6.76 -7.34 -17.18
CA GLU A 64 5.44 -7.98 -17.05
C GLU A 64 4.79 -7.74 -15.68
N ASN A 65 5.60 -7.69 -14.61
CA ASN A 65 5.11 -7.39 -13.26
C ASN A 65 4.57 -5.96 -13.16
N ILE A 66 5.27 -4.98 -13.74
CA ILE A 66 4.80 -3.59 -13.77
C ILE A 66 3.50 -3.48 -14.56
N ARG A 67 3.42 -4.09 -15.75
CA ARG A 67 2.18 -4.11 -16.55
C ARG A 67 1.02 -4.76 -15.80
N SER A 68 1.29 -5.79 -15.00
CA SER A 68 0.26 -6.44 -14.16
C SER A 68 -0.24 -5.52 -13.05
N ILE A 69 0.65 -4.76 -12.41
CA ILE A 69 0.30 -3.75 -11.40
C ILE A 69 -0.53 -2.63 -12.04
N LEU A 70 -0.15 -2.14 -13.22
CA LEU A 70 -0.90 -1.10 -13.94
C LEU A 70 -2.33 -1.55 -14.25
N LYS A 71 -2.51 -2.76 -14.79
CA LYS A 71 -3.84 -3.35 -15.05
C LYS A 71 -4.69 -3.49 -13.78
N LEU A 72 -4.07 -3.80 -12.64
CA LEU A 72 -4.77 -3.86 -11.36
C LEU A 72 -5.27 -2.46 -10.96
N LEU A 73 -4.43 -1.42 -11.10
CA LEU A 73 -4.81 -0.05 -10.80
C LEU A 73 -5.94 0.46 -11.72
N GLU A 74 -5.88 0.15 -13.02
CA GLU A 74 -6.96 0.43 -13.98
C GLU A 74 -8.28 -0.24 -13.55
N ARG A 75 -8.21 -1.49 -13.06
CA ARG A 75 -9.41 -2.18 -12.57
C ARG A 75 -9.97 -1.53 -11.31
N VAL A 76 -9.13 -1.09 -10.38
CA VAL A 76 -9.56 -0.36 -9.18
C VAL A 76 -10.21 0.97 -9.57
N GLU A 77 -9.64 1.69 -10.54
CA GLU A 77 -10.22 2.93 -11.07
C GLU A 77 -11.60 2.68 -11.69
N ALA A 78 -11.76 1.63 -12.50
CA ALA A 78 -13.06 1.27 -13.09
C ALA A 78 -14.12 1.00 -12.00
N ILE A 79 -13.77 0.28 -10.93
CA ILE A 79 -14.68 0.02 -9.80
C ILE A 79 -15.10 1.33 -9.11
N ALA A 80 -14.20 2.31 -9.03
CA ALA A 80 -14.52 3.64 -8.49
C ALA A 80 -15.53 4.36 -9.40
N GLN A 81 -15.36 4.33 -10.72
CA GLN A 81 -16.31 4.93 -11.67
C GLN A 81 -17.68 4.24 -11.62
N GLU A 82 -17.71 2.91 -11.45
CA GLU A 82 -18.92 2.11 -11.29
C GLU A 82 -19.61 2.29 -9.93
N THR A 83 -18.98 3.01 -8.99
CA THR A 83 -19.51 3.21 -7.63
C THR A 83 -19.55 4.70 -7.31
N PRO A 84 -20.47 5.47 -7.92
CA PRO A 84 -20.52 6.91 -7.72
C PRO A 84 -20.87 7.27 -6.27
N PRO A 85 -20.44 8.45 -5.79
CA PRO A 85 -20.85 8.98 -4.49
C PRO A 85 -22.37 9.09 -4.37
N VAL A 86 -22.90 8.74 -3.19
CA VAL A 86 -24.32 8.98 -2.86
C VAL A 86 -24.48 10.34 -2.18
N SER A 87 -25.65 11.00 -2.33
CA SER A 87 -25.93 12.25 -1.61
C SER A 87 -25.79 12.02 -0.10
N ASN A 88 -25.01 12.87 0.54
CA ASN A 88 -24.61 12.75 1.94
C ASN A 88 -24.51 14.13 2.61
N ASP A 89 -25.39 15.05 2.21
CA ASP A 89 -25.30 16.47 2.57
C ASP A 89 -25.51 16.75 4.07
N ALA A 90 -26.10 15.79 4.79
CA ALA A 90 -26.34 15.85 6.23
C ALA A 90 -25.14 15.35 7.07
N SER A 91 -24.11 14.74 6.45
CA SER A 91 -22.99 14.13 7.16
C SER A 91 -21.66 14.73 6.72
N ARG A 92 -20.89 15.21 7.69
CA ARG A 92 -19.49 15.66 7.49
C ARG A 92 -18.47 14.51 7.50
N PHE A 93 -18.95 13.27 7.61
CA PHE A 93 -18.12 12.07 7.60
C PHE A 93 -18.03 11.49 6.17
N GLY A 94 -17.17 10.49 5.97
CA GLY A 94 -16.95 9.89 4.65
C GLY A 94 -18.23 9.39 3.96
N ASN A 95 -18.22 9.41 2.64
CA ASN A 95 -19.37 9.00 1.82
C ASN A 95 -19.65 7.49 2.00
N PRO A 96 -20.90 7.06 2.29
CA PRO A 96 -21.24 5.65 2.47
C PRO A 96 -20.90 4.75 1.28
N ALA A 97 -20.95 5.27 0.04
CA ALA A 97 -20.66 4.46 -1.14
C ALA A 97 -19.17 4.04 -1.21
N PHE A 98 -18.27 4.64 -0.42
CA PHE A 98 -16.89 4.16 -0.27
C PHE A 98 -16.84 2.73 0.26
N LYS A 99 -17.78 2.36 1.15
CA LYS A 99 -17.88 0.97 1.63
C LYS A 99 -18.19 0.01 0.48
N THR A 100 -19.15 0.37 -0.37
CA THR A 100 -19.52 -0.43 -1.54
C THR A 100 -18.35 -0.56 -2.51
N PHE A 101 -17.61 0.54 -2.73
CA PHE A 101 -16.39 0.53 -3.54
C PHE A 101 -15.35 -0.44 -2.95
N TYR A 102 -15.11 -0.33 -1.64
CA TYR A 102 -14.16 -1.17 -0.92
C TYR A 102 -14.53 -2.66 -1.02
N ASP A 103 -15.79 -3.02 -0.79
CA ASP A 103 -16.28 -4.40 -0.86
C ASP A 103 -16.06 -4.97 -2.28
N LYS A 104 -16.38 -4.21 -3.34
CA LYS A 104 -16.11 -4.62 -4.74
C LYS A 104 -14.62 -4.78 -5.05
N VAL A 105 -13.75 -3.90 -4.53
CA VAL A 105 -12.30 -4.03 -4.70
C VAL A 105 -11.80 -5.30 -4.01
N GLN A 106 -12.29 -5.61 -2.82
CA GLN A 106 -11.93 -6.83 -2.10
C GLN A 106 -12.32 -8.09 -2.90
N GLU A 107 -13.51 -8.13 -3.51
CA GLU A 107 -13.94 -9.28 -4.34
C GLU A 107 -12.99 -9.52 -5.53
N VAL A 108 -12.48 -8.45 -6.14
CA VAL A 108 -11.55 -8.54 -7.29
C VAL A 108 -10.11 -8.83 -6.86
N ALA A 109 -9.73 -8.45 -5.64
CA ALA A 109 -8.39 -8.67 -5.10
C ALA A 109 -8.10 -10.14 -4.70
N VAL A 110 -9.10 -11.04 -4.69
CA VAL A 110 -8.95 -12.46 -4.26
C VAL A 110 -8.27 -13.36 -5.32
N TYR A 111 -7.70 -12.82 -6.41
CA TYR A 111 -6.82 -13.64 -7.25
C TYR A 111 -5.50 -13.98 -6.52
N PRO A 112 -4.98 -15.21 -6.65
CA PRO A 112 -3.81 -15.70 -5.91
C PRO A 112 -2.52 -15.15 -6.51
N THR A 113 -2.35 -13.84 -6.46
CA THR A 113 -1.11 -13.13 -6.76
C THR A 113 -0.69 -12.39 -5.51
N PHE A 114 0.62 -12.40 -5.26
CA PHE A 114 1.44 -11.84 -4.17
C PHE A 114 0.87 -10.64 -3.35
N LEU A 115 -0.01 -9.83 -3.93
CA LEU A 115 -0.67 -8.68 -3.29
C LEU A 115 -1.78 -9.04 -2.28
N SER A 116 -2.29 -10.27 -2.29
CA SER A 116 -3.32 -10.70 -1.31
C SER A 116 -2.80 -10.75 0.13
N GLN A 117 -1.48 -10.86 0.34
CA GLN A 117 -0.88 -10.81 1.68
C GLN A 117 -0.62 -9.39 2.19
N LEU A 118 -0.57 -8.39 1.30
CA LEU A 118 -0.29 -7.00 1.69
C LEU A 118 -1.58 -6.28 2.14
N PHE A 119 -2.74 -6.63 1.60
CA PHE A 119 -3.99 -5.91 1.85
C PHE A 119 -4.93 -6.54 2.90
N LEU A 120 -4.78 -7.82 3.25
CA LEU A 120 -5.63 -8.45 4.25
C LEU A 120 -5.11 -8.20 5.67
N LYS A 121 -5.59 -7.09 6.25
CA LYS A 121 -6.16 -6.96 7.62
C LYS A 121 -5.95 -5.56 8.20
N TYR A 122 -6.34 -4.51 7.48
CA TYR A 122 -6.90 -3.33 8.13
C TYR A 122 -8.42 -3.46 8.11
N HIS A 123 -8.94 -4.13 9.13
CA HIS A 123 -10.35 -4.05 9.47
C HIS A 123 -10.63 -2.58 9.84
N PHE A 124 -11.03 -1.77 8.87
CA PHE A 124 -11.62 -0.46 9.10
C PHE A 124 -12.99 -0.69 9.76
N THR A 125 -13.00 -1.06 11.03
CA THR A 125 -14.19 -0.85 11.85
C THR A 125 -14.41 0.63 11.93
N CYS A 126 -15.39 1.10 11.15
CA CYS A 126 -16.08 2.36 11.34
C CYS A 126 -16.83 2.34 12.69
N LYS A 127 -16.09 2.17 13.79
CA LYS A 127 -16.60 2.24 15.17
C LYS A 127 -16.12 3.48 15.92
N ASN A 128 -15.19 4.26 15.37
CA ASN A 128 -14.76 5.52 15.97
C ASN A 128 -15.02 6.69 15.00
N ALA A 129 -16.27 7.15 14.95
CA ALA A 129 -16.69 8.41 14.35
C ALA A 129 -16.16 9.65 15.14
N GLY A 130 -14.90 9.64 15.54
CA GLY A 130 -14.27 10.68 16.36
C GLY A 130 -12.76 10.83 16.18
N GLY A 131 -12.15 10.23 15.15
CA GLY A 131 -10.69 10.16 15.01
C GLY A 131 -10.09 10.65 13.69
N ILE A 132 -10.81 11.41 12.86
CA ILE A 132 -10.33 11.86 11.53
C ILE A 132 -9.36 13.05 11.64
N ALA A 133 -8.39 13.01 12.56
CA ALA A 133 -7.44 14.12 12.74
C ALA A 133 -6.00 13.71 13.10
N ARG A 134 -5.62 12.42 13.07
CA ARG A 134 -4.22 12.02 13.28
C ARG A 134 -3.79 10.94 12.30
N ALA A 135 -3.55 11.36 11.06
CA ALA A 135 -2.73 10.63 10.10
C ALA A 135 -1.90 11.66 9.31
N LEU A 136 -1.09 12.44 10.04
CA LEU A 136 -0.05 13.29 9.50
C LEU A 136 1.19 13.05 10.35
N THR A 137 1.88 11.94 10.07
CA THR A 137 3.35 11.79 10.03
C THR A 137 3.70 10.30 9.91
N MET A 138 4.46 9.97 8.86
CA MET A 138 5.11 8.68 8.60
C MET A 138 4.22 7.46 8.28
N GLU A 139 3.53 7.48 7.14
CA GLU A 139 3.14 6.25 6.44
C GLU A 139 3.44 6.45 4.95
N VAL A 140 4.62 5.98 4.54
CA VAL A 140 5.04 5.96 3.15
C VAL A 140 4.15 4.93 2.43
N GLU A 141 3.33 5.43 1.51
CA GLU A 141 2.68 4.70 0.41
C GLU A 141 1.50 3.73 0.66
N TRP A 142 0.83 3.74 1.81
CA TRP A 142 -0.54 3.15 1.91
C TRP A 142 -1.64 4.06 1.32
N ASN A 143 -1.23 5.18 0.72
CA ASN A 143 -2.10 6.27 0.33
C ASN A 143 -2.74 6.13 -1.06
N LEU A 144 -2.36 5.17 -1.91
CA LEU A 144 -2.84 5.17 -3.30
C LEU A 144 -4.36 4.92 -3.41
N ILE A 145 -4.91 3.92 -2.71
CA ILE A 145 -6.35 3.64 -2.73
C ILE A 145 -7.14 4.73 -1.99
N SER A 146 -6.60 5.21 -0.87
CA SER A 146 -7.18 6.34 -0.13
C SER A 146 -7.15 7.64 -0.94
N PHE A 147 -6.12 7.89 -1.74
CA PHE A 147 -5.95 9.10 -2.54
C PHE A 147 -6.84 9.09 -3.79
N VAL A 148 -6.94 7.96 -4.50
CA VAL A 148 -7.89 7.77 -5.61
C VAL A 148 -9.33 7.88 -5.09
N GLY A 149 -9.63 7.26 -3.94
CA GLY A 149 -10.92 7.40 -3.27
C GLY A 149 -11.22 8.81 -2.78
N CYS A 150 -10.24 9.58 -2.28
CA CYS A 150 -10.49 10.93 -1.76
C CYS A 150 -10.69 11.95 -2.89
N SER A 151 -10.03 11.76 -4.05
CA SER A 151 -10.12 12.68 -5.19
C SER A 151 -11.39 12.52 -6.02
N ALA A 152 -11.91 11.29 -6.18
CA ALA A 152 -13.18 11.06 -6.88
C ALA A 152 -14.44 11.40 -6.03
N TRP A 153 -14.28 11.64 -4.72
CA TRP A 153 -15.40 11.69 -3.76
C TRP A 153 -15.46 12.97 -2.92
N LYS A 154 -14.55 13.91 -3.16
CA LYS A 154 -14.69 15.32 -2.75
C LYS A 154 -15.41 16.08 -3.86
N LYS A 155 -16.74 16.13 -3.77
CA LYS A 155 -17.52 17.25 -4.31
C LYS A 155 -17.95 18.11 -3.13
#